data_AF-A0A2N1YPF9-F1
#
_entry.id   AF-A0A2N1YPF9-F1
#
_cell.length_a   1.000
_cell.length_b   1.000
_cell.length_c   1.000
_cell.angle_alpha   90.00
_cell.angle_beta   90.00
_cell.angle_gamma   90.00
#
_symmetry.space_group_name_H-M   'P 1'
#
loop_
_entity.id
_entity.type
_entity.pdbx_description
1 polymer ?
#
loop_
_entity_poly.entity_id
_entity_poly.type
_entity_poly.pdbx_seq_one_letter_code
_entity_poly.pdbx_strand_id
1 'polypeptide(L)'
;APDTDEDRLMEVALESGALDVIADDDGSFLVTTAADRSFGEVVDALRAAALEPANAEVSMHPATIVDLDVETAERVTKLIDHLEDLDDVQQVFSNARFPDMAE
;
A
#
# COMPACT_ATOMS: atom_id res chain seq x y z
N ALA A 1 13.91 2.08 1.67
CA ALA A 1 14.73 2.93 0.78
C ALA A 1 15.55 2.00 -0.13
N PRO A 2 15.94 2.41 -1.34
CA PRO A 2 16.54 1.51 -2.34
C PRO A 2 17.94 0.93 -1.98
N ASP A 3 18.48 1.22 -0.78
CA ASP A 3 19.70 0.64 -0.21
C ASP A 3 19.43 -0.06 1.14
N THR A 4 18.16 -0.41 1.41
CA THR A 4 17.78 -1.11 2.63
C THR A 4 18.16 -2.59 2.53
N ASP A 5 18.86 -3.08 3.56
CA ASP A 5 19.12 -4.51 3.74
C ASP A 5 17.79 -5.27 3.88
N GLU A 6 17.37 -5.93 2.78
CA GLU A 6 16.10 -6.64 2.63
C GLU A 6 15.91 -7.69 3.74
N ASP A 7 16.95 -8.49 4.00
CA ASP A 7 16.93 -9.55 5.00
C ASP A 7 16.63 -8.94 6.38
N ARG A 8 17.31 -7.84 6.70
CA ARG A 8 17.12 -7.13 7.96
C ARG A 8 15.74 -6.48 8.07
N LEU A 9 15.21 -5.90 6.98
CA LEU A 9 13.88 -5.30 6.98
C LEU A 9 12.81 -6.37 7.20
N MET A 10 12.92 -7.49 6.50
CA MET A 10 11.96 -8.59 6.61
C MET A 10 11.96 -9.20 8.01
N GLU A 11 13.14 -9.42 8.59
CA GLU A 11 13.29 -9.92 9.97
C GLU A 11 12.60 -8.98 10.97
N VAL A 12 12.96 -7.69 10.97
CA VAL A 12 12.40 -6.70 11.91
C VAL A 12 10.89 -6.55 11.73
N ALA A 13 10.39 -6.50 10.48
CA ALA A 13 8.97 -6.33 10.20
C ALA A 13 8.15 -7.55 10.68
N LEU A 14 8.56 -8.76 10.34
CA LEU A 14 7.80 -9.97 10.71
C LEU A 14 7.84 -10.23 12.22
N GLU A 15 8.99 -10.01 12.88
CA GLU A 15 9.11 -10.15 14.34
C GLU A 15 8.26 -9.13 15.11
N SER A 16 8.02 -7.95 14.53
CA SER A 16 7.19 -6.89 15.13
C SER A 16 5.70 -7.00 14.81
N GLY A 17 5.30 -8.00 14.02
CA GLY A 17 3.88 -8.30 13.75
C GLY A 17 3.39 -7.95 12.35
N ALA A 18 4.29 -7.75 11.38
CA ALA A 18 3.91 -7.68 9.98
C ALA A 18 3.32 -9.02 9.50
N LEU A 19 2.30 -8.92 8.65
CA LEU A 19 1.66 -10.06 7.99
C LEU A 19 2.41 -10.44 6.72
N ASP A 20 2.92 -9.45 5.99
CA ASP A 20 3.61 -9.66 4.72
C ASP A 20 4.61 -8.54 4.41
N VAL A 21 5.63 -8.88 3.63
CA VAL A 21 6.65 -7.96 3.11
C VAL A 21 6.89 -8.27 1.64
N ILE A 22 6.53 -7.34 0.76
CA ILE A 22 6.62 -7.51 -0.69
C ILE A 22 7.64 -6.51 -1.24
N ALA A 23 8.62 -7.00 -2.00
CA ALA A 23 9.52 -6.15 -2.78
C ALA A 23 8.85 -5.75 -4.09
N ASP A 24 8.94 -4.47 -4.45
CA ASP A 24 8.45 -3.93 -5.71
C ASP A 24 9.61 -3.80 -6.73
N ASP A 25 9.29 -3.71 -8.01
CA ASP A 25 10.25 -3.67 -9.12
C ASP A 25 11.13 -2.40 -9.10
N ASP A 26 10.67 -1.35 -8.41
CA ASP A 26 11.40 -0.09 -8.20
C ASP A 26 12.40 -0.14 -7.02
N GLY A 27 12.52 -1.29 -6.35
CA GLY A 27 13.39 -1.50 -5.19
C GLY A 27 12.80 -0.99 -3.88
N SER A 28 11.51 -0.63 -3.85
CA SER A 28 10.77 -0.35 -2.62
C SER A 28 10.23 -1.62 -1.97
N PHE A 29 9.78 -1.49 -0.71
CA PHE A 29 9.19 -2.58 0.05
C PHE A 29 7.83 -2.15 0.59
N LEU A 30 6.82 -2.99 0.39
CA LEU A 30 5.50 -2.87 0.98
C LEU A 30 5.40 -3.81 2.19
N VAL A 31 5.28 -3.23 3.38
CA VAL A 31 5.05 -3.98 4.63
C VAL A 31 3.58 -3.88 4.99
N THR A 32 2.90 -5.01 5.12
CA THR A 32 1.47 -5.08 5.45
C THR A 32 1.28 -5.59 6.87
N THR A 33 0.38 -4.98 7.64
CA THR A 33 0.02 -5.40 9.00
C THR A 33 -1.49 -5.57 9.12
N ALA A 34 -1.95 -6.10 10.26
CA ALA A 34 -3.34 -5.91 10.64
C ALA A 34 -3.59 -4.43 10.99
N ALA A 35 -4.82 -3.95 10.77
CA ALA A 35 -5.25 -2.60 11.17
C ALA A 35 -5.54 -2.51 12.67
N ASP A 36 -4.64 -3.02 13.50
CA ASP A 36 -4.70 -2.99 14.95
C ASP A 36 -3.40 -2.39 15.54
N ARG A 37 -3.08 -2.71 16.80
CA ARG A 37 -1.85 -2.23 17.46
C ARG A 37 -0.56 -2.62 16.72
N SER A 38 -0.59 -3.72 15.96
CA SER A 38 0.60 -4.23 15.23
C SER A 38 1.14 -3.19 14.25
N PHE A 39 0.26 -2.38 13.63
CA PHE A 39 0.70 -1.31 12.74
C PHE A 39 1.69 -0.36 13.43
N GLY A 40 1.34 0.15 14.61
CA GLY A 40 2.22 1.06 15.35
C GLY A 40 3.49 0.36 15.85
N GLU A 41 3.35 -0.88 16.33
CA GLU A 41 4.49 -1.69 16.81
C GLU A 41 5.52 -1.94 15.69
N VAL A 42 5.06 -2.23 14.47
CA VAL A 42 5.92 -2.42 13.29
C VAL A 42 6.59 -1.12 12.86
N VAL A 43 5.85 0.00 12.80
CA VAL A 43 6.42 1.31 12.44
C VAL A 43 7.52 1.72 13.42
N ASP A 44 7.27 1.57 14.72
CA ASP A 44 8.25 1.92 15.75
C ASP A 44 9.48 1.00 15.72
N ALA A 45 9.29 -0.30 15.47
CA ALA A 45 10.38 -1.26 15.32
C ALA A 45 11.28 -0.94 14.12
N LEU A 46 10.69 -0.64 12.97
CA LEU A 46 11.42 -0.24 11.77
C LEU A 46 12.23 1.04 12.02
N ARG A 47 11.63 2.06 12.64
CA ARG A 47 12.34 3.28 13.03
C ARG A 47 13.48 3.03 14.01
N ALA A 48 13.27 2.19 15.02
CA ALA A 48 14.31 1.81 15.98
C ALA A 48 15.49 1.07 15.31
N ALA A 49 15.22 0.34 14.23
CA ALA A 49 16.23 -0.30 13.39
C ALA A 49 16.89 0.65 12.38
N ALA A 50 16.56 1.94 12.38
CA ALA A 50 16.97 2.94 11.38
C ALA A 50 16.49 2.61 9.95
N LEU A 51 15.34 1.93 9.85
CA LEU A 51 14.62 1.63 8.62
C LEU A 51 13.41 2.58 8.51
N GLU A 52 13.66 3.84 8.17
CA GLU A 52 12.58 4.84 8.12
C GLU A 52 11.60 4.55 6.97
N PRO A 53 10.30 4.33 7.27
CA PRO A 53 9.29 4.18 6.23
C PRO A 53 9.10 5.48 5.45
N ALA A 54 9.01 5.42 4.12
CA ALA A 54 8.69 6.58 3.30
C ALA A 54 7.23 7.05 3.51
N ASN A 55 6.33 6.08 3.73
CA ASN A 55 4.94 6.27 4.11
C ASN A 55 4.56 5.17 5.11
N ALA A 56 3.65 5.47 6.03
CA ALA A 56 2.98 4.51 6.89
C ALA A 56 1.55 5.00 7.16
N GLU A 57 0.56 4.26 6.65
CA GLU A 57 -0.87 4.56 6.83
C GLU A 57 -1.70 3.30 7.02
N VAL A 58 -2.89 3.47 7.61
CA VAL A 58 -3.90 2.41 7.67
C VAL A 58 -4.87 2.62 6.52
N SER A 59 -4.90 1.68 5.58
CA SER A 59 -5.71 1.73 4.37
C SER A 59 -6.40 0.38 4.09
N MET A 60 -7.32 0.36 3.13
CA MET A 60 -7.99 -0.86 2.72
C MET A 60 -7.19 -1.56 1.62
N HIS A 61 -6.51 -2.66 1.97
CA HIS A 61 -5.81 -3.50 1.00
C HIS A 61 -6.75 -4.57 0.42
N PRO A 62 -6.97 -4.62 -0.90
CA PRO A 62 -7.86 -5.61 -1.51
C PRO A 62 -7.24 -7.02 -1.51
N ALA A 63 -8.05 -8.04 -1.23
CA ALA A 63 -7.59 -9.44 -1.29
C ALA A 63 -7.50 -9.99 -2.72
N THR A 64 -8.24 -9.38 -3.66
CA THR A 64 -8.23 -9.75 -5.08
C THR A 64 -8.23 -8.50 -5.94
N ILE A 65 -7.49 -8.55 -7.05
CA ILE A 65 -7.41 -7.47 -8.02
C ILE A 65 -8.23 -7.84 -9.26
N VAL A 66 -8.89 -6.85 -9.86
CA VAL A 66 -9.68 -7.00 -11.09
C VAL A 66 -9.06 -6.16 -12.20
N ASP A 67 -8.55 -6.80 -13.24
CA ASP A 67 -8.02 -6.09 -14.41
C ASP A 67 -9.15 -5.45 -15.22
N LEU A 68 -8.98 -4.17 -15.56
CA LEU A 68 -9.94 -3.42 -16.38
C LEU A 68 -9.46 -3.29 -17.82
N ASP A 69 -10.38 -3.40 -18.77
CA ASP A 69 -10.17 -2.88 -20.12
C ASP A 69 -10.23 -1.34 -20.13
N VAL A 70 -9.74 -0.72 -21.21
CA VAL A 70 -9.64 0.74 -21.33
C VAL A 70 -11.01 1.43 -21.18
N GLU A 71 -12.06 0.89 -21.81
CA GLU A 71 -13.41 1.49 -21.74
C GLU A 71 -13.97 1.46 -20.30
N THR A 72 -13.72 0.38 -19.57
CA THR A 72 -14.17 0.21 -18.19
C THR A 72 -13.31 1.03 -17.24
N ALA A 73 -12.00 1.10 -17.46
CA ALA A 73 -11.08 1.96 -16.73
C ALA A 73 -11.55 3.42 -16.78
N GLU A 74 -11.84 3.96 -17.96
CA GLU A 74 -12.32 5.35 -18.10
C GLU A 74 -13.62 5.61 -17.31
N ARG A 75 -14.54 4.65 -17.29
CA ARG A 75 -15.81 4.77 -16.57
C ARG A 75 -15.60 4.72 -15.05
N VAL A 76 -14.73 3.82 -14.60
CA VAL A 76 -14.40 3.68 -13.18
C VAL A 76 -13.62 4.89 -12.67
N THR A 77 -12.67 5.43 -13.45
CA THR A 77 -11.96 6.66 -13.12
C THR A 77 -12.94 7.81 -12.90
N LYS A 78 -13.85 8.06 -13.85
CA LYS A 78 -14.87 9.11 -13.69
C LYS A 78 -15.75 8.91 -12.46
N LEU A 79 -16.07 7.66 -12.13
CA LEU A 79 -16.84 7.35 -10.93
C LEU A 79 -16.04 7.70 -9.66
N ILE A 80 -14.75 7.34 -9.62
CA ILE A 80 -13.86 7.66 -8.51
C ILE A 80 -13.77 9.18 -8.35
N ASP A 81 -13.51 9.92 -9.44
CA ASP A 81 -13.45 11.39 -9.43
C ASP A 81 -14.73 12.01 -8.83
N HIS A 82 -15.90 11.53 -9.28
CA HIS A 82 -17.19 12.01 -8.77
C HIS A 82 -17.43 11.69 -7.29
N LEU A 83 -16.86 10.60 -6.77
CA LEU A 83 -16.95 10.27 -5.35
C LEU A 83 -16.01 11.13 -4.52
N GLU A 84 -14.80 11.39 -5.02
CA GLU A 84 -13.80 12.23 -4.37
C GLU A 84 -14.22 13.71 -4.31
N ASP A 85 -15.04 14.17 -5.27
CA ASP A 85 -15.62 15.52 -5.29
C ASP A 85 -16.68 15.77 -4.21
N LEU A 86 -17.14 14.74 -3.49
CA LEU A 86 -18.15 14.87 -2.44
C LEU A 86 -17.51 15.29 -1.11
N ASP A 87 -17.99 16.40 -0.54
CA ASP A 87 -17.49 16.94 0.74
C ASP A 87 -17.52 15.93 1.91
N ASP A 88 -18.41 14.94 1.85
CA ASP A 88 -18.59 13.91 2.88
C ASP A 88 -17.70 12.66 2.68
N VAL A 89 -17.03 12.55 1.53
CA VAL A 89 -16.17 11.39 1.20
C VAL A 89 -14.75 11.66 1.66
N GLN A 90 -14.26 10.81 2.56
CA GLN A 90 -12.91 10.96 3.12
C GLN A 90 -11.85 10.23 2.29
N GLN A 91 -12.15 9.02 1.80
CA GLN A 91 -11.22 8.16 1.06
C GLN A 91 -12.01 7.22 0.14
N VAL A 92 -11.50 6.98 -1.06
CA VAL A 92 -12.05 6.01 -2.02
C VAL A 92 -11.04 4.88 -2.23
N PHE A 93 -11.48 3.64 -2.09
CA PHE A 93 -10.66 2.47 -2.32
C PHE A 93 -11.27 1.60 -3.40
N SER A 94 -10.43 1.08 -4.29
CA SER A 94 -10.84 0.18 -5.36
C SER A 94 -9.86 -0.97 -5.48
N ASN A 95 -10.35 -2.12 -5.93
CA ASN A 95 -9.52 -3.27 -6.28
C ASN A 95 -9.29 -3.38 -7.80
N ALA A 96 -9.62 -2.34 -8.55
CA ALA A 96 -9.37 -2.25 -9.97
C ALA A 96 -7.87 -2.09 -10.26
N ARG A 97 -7.33 -2.93 -11.16
CA ARG A 97 -6.07 -2.64 -11.84
C ARG A 97 -6.37 -1.90 -13.12
N PHE A 98 -5.90 -0.66 -13.16
CA PHE A 98 -5.99 0.17 -14.35
C PHE A 98 -4.92 -0.25 -15.35
N PRO A 99 -5.24 -0.29 -16.65
CA PRO A 99 -4.23 -0.54 -17.68
C PRO A 99 -3.18 0.57 -17.66
N ASP A 100 -1.94 0.22 -18.01
CA ASP A 100 -0.87 1.21 -18.18
C ASP A 100 -1.26 2.16 -19.32
N MET A 101 -1.72 3.35 -18.93
CA MET A 101 -1.99 4.44 -19.86
C MET A 101 -0.63 5.05 -20.18
N ALA A 102 0.05 4.54 -21.21
CA ALA A 102 1.22 5.20 -21.74
C ALA A 102 0.82 6.65 -22.12
N GLU A 103 1.42 7.63 -21.47
CA GLU A 103 1.28 9.06 -21.75
C GLU A 103 1.54 9.40 -23.23
#